data_AF-A0A5C4LIE5-F1
#
_entry.id   AF-A0A5C4LIE5-F1
#
_cell.length_a   1.000
_cell.length_b   1.000
_cell.length_c   1.000
_cell.angle_alpha   90.00
_cell.angle_beta   90.00
_cell.angle_gamma   90.00
#
_symmetry.space_group_name_H-M   'P 1'
#
loop_
_entity.id
_entity.type
_entity.pdbx_description
1 polymer ?
#
loop_
_entity_poly.entity_id
_entity_poly.type
_entity_poly.pdbx_seq_one_letter_code
_entity_poly.pdbx_strand_id
1 'polypeptide(L)'
;MISLFGRAPAAPAGLTAASLLGAFESLGDNCEFGIAQRYAGVDPLGLFRLSSAPIADLTHAVETRFAHYGAPGDIEVRVGAGGYLFCHSRAYAFAYHTGDTAPRVRPADILDREIRRVAYLKERLLADLAEGDKILVRKGPPGETEAAVRRLLAGLRAIGPVTLLRVCAAETVVPGQGHGAVSWRGEGLMQGVLPHFAPYAAATDADLEGWLAVCGRAYALRHSLVAPPPLAPAGPPLFAAPETLRHVLPAAAPDPGTLAGARPVAGLRPNRLHTVAAEIRLPEDFTGTRAALTFVDAAPHARREADPAGRGTWQTVYTATRTRKRQTEMTIGLMLAGPSGTAVETRNWRVTEGCLPGVG
;
A
#
# COMPACT_ATOMS: atom_id res chain seq x y z
N MET A 1 -46.48 9.21 -14.20
CA MET A 1 -45.23 8.44 -14.30
C MET A 1 -44.08 9.38 -13.97
N ILE A 2 -43.53 9.29 -12.75
CA ILE A 2 -42.38 10.09 -12.32
C ILE A 2 -41.13 9.31 -12.72
N SER A 3 -40.35 9.83 -13.66
CA SER A 3 -39.04 9.26 -14.02
C SER A 3 -38.08 9.47 -12.85
N LEU A 4 -37.91 8.43 -12.02
CA LEU A 4 -37.01 8.39 -10.87
C LEU A 4 -35.59 7.91 -11.26
N PHE A 5 -35.16 8.12 -12.50
CA PHE A 5 -33.76 7.91 -12.88
C PHE A 5 -32.99 9.20 -12.66
N GLY A 6 -32.64 9.47 -11.40
CA GLY A 6 -31.63 10.47 -11.08
C GLY A 6 -30.35 10.14 -11.84
N ARG A 7 -29.87 11.09 -12.65
CA ARG A 7 -28.60 10.96 -13.38
C ARG A 7 -27.49 10.67 -12.36
N ALA A 8 -26.77 9.56 -12.55
CA ALA A 8 -25.65 9.21 -11.68
C ALA A 8 -24.68 10.39 -11.58
N PRO A 9 -24.17 10.70 -10.37
CA PRO A 9 -23.20 11.79 -10.21
C PRO A 9 -21.97 11.54 -11.08
N ALA A 10 -21.43 12.61 -11.66
CA ALA A 10 -20.19 12.52 -12.42
C ALA A 10 -19.02 12.19 -11.48
N ALA A 11 -18.05 11.43 -11.98
CA ALA A 11 -16.83 11.15 -11.24
C ALA A 11 -16.07 12.47 -10.96
N PRO A 12 -15.47 12.63 -9.77
CA PRO A 12 -14.66 13.81 -9.47
C PRO A 12 -13.47 13.90 -10.43
N ALA A 13 -13.26 15.08 -11.01
CA ALA A 13 -12.10 15.35 -11.84
C ALA A 13 -10.84 15.52 -10.97
N GLY A 14 -9.69 15.02 -11.44
CA GLY A 14 -8.40 15.24 -10.78
C GLY A 14 -8.18 14.45 -9.49
N LEU A 15 -8.91 13.36 -9.27
CA LEU A 15 -8.68 12.48 -8.11
C LEU A 15 -7.28 11.85 -8.19
N THR A 16 -6.39 12.16 -7.26
CA THR A 16 -5.07 11.53 -7.19
C THR A 16 -5.13 10.18 -6.48
N ALA A 17 -4.10 9.34 -6.64
CA ALA A 17 -3.99 8.09 -5.90
C ALA A 17 -4.00 8.32 -4.37
N ALA A 18 -3.30 9.37 -3.92
CA ALA A 18 -3.26 9.78 -2.52
C ALA A 18 -4.65 10.15 -1.97
N SER A 19 -5.44 10.94 -2.72
CA SER A 19 -6.78 11.32 -2.30
C SER A 19 -7.74 10.13 -2.31
N LEU A 20 -7.63 9.23 -3.30
CA LEU A 20 -8.43 8.00 -3.34
C LEU A 20 -8.16 7.14 -2.11
N LEU A 21 -6.91 6.75 -1.85
CA LEU A 21 -6.60 5.89 -0.69
C LEU A 21 -6.74 6.61 0.66
N GLY A 22 -6.72 7.95 0.66
CA GLY A 22 -7.01 8.79 1.83
C GLY A 22 -8.49 8.78 2.25
N ALA A 23 -9.40 8.41 1.34
CA ALA A 23 -10.84 8.23 1.65
C ALA A 23 -11.13 6.94 2.42
N PHE A 24 -10.10 6.16 2.75
CA PHE A 24 -10.22 4.87 3.42
C PHE A 24 -9.47 4.88 4.77
N GLU A 25 -10.00 4.15 5.74
CA GLU A 25 -9.39 3.95 7.06
C GLU A 25 -9.10 2.46 7.26
N SER A 26 -7.87 2.11 7.65
CA SER A 26 -7.52 0.72 7.95
C SER A 26 -8.10 0.29 9.28
N LEU A 27 -8.65 -0.93 9.36
CA LEU A 27 -9.02 -1.61 10.60
C LEU A 27 -8.00 -2.70 10.99
N GLY A 28 -6.77 -2.62 10.47
CA GLY A 28 -5.67 -3.51 10.82
C GLY A 28 -5.59 -4.76 9.95
N ASP A 29 -5.39 -5.92 10.59
CA ASP A 29 -4.79 -7.16 10.07
C ASP A 29 -3.27 -7.20 10.15
N ASN A 30 -2.64 -6.38 9.31
CA ASN A 30 -1.21 -6.22 9.21
C ASN A 30 -0.88 -4.86 8.57
N CYS A 31 0.37 -4.68 8.16
CA CYS A 31 0.84 -3.42 7.61
C CYS A 31 0.43 -3.13 6.16
N GLU A 32 -0.07 -4.11 5.41
CA GLU A 32 -0.13 -4.05 3.95
C GLU A 32 -0.95 -2.88 3.40
N PHE A 33 -2.16 -2.65 3.90
CA PHE A 33 -2.99 -1.55 3.41
C PHE A 33 -2.39 -0.17 3.79
N GLY A 34 -1.85 -0.05 5.01
CA GLY A 34 -1.18 1.19 5.43
C GLY A 34 0.09 1.47 4.63
N ILE A 35 0.76 0.43 4.14
CA ILE A 35 1.87 0.51 3.18
C ILE A 35 1.36 0.92 1.80
N ALA A 36 0.27 0.34 1.29
CA ALA A 36 -0.33 0.76 0.01
C ALA A 36 -0.75 2.25 0.05
N GLN A 37 -1.36 2.72 1.15
CA GLN A 37 -1.64 4.13 1.40
C GLN A 37 -0.35 4.97 1.30
N ARG A 38 0.69 4.55 2.03
CA ARG A 38 2.00 5.20 1.97
C ARG A 38 2.47 5.27 0.53
N TYR A 39 2.43 4.16 -0.21
CA TYR A 39 2.90 4.03 -1.60
C TYR A 39 2.17 4.97 -2.56
N ALA A 40 0.87 5.19 -2.37
CA ALA A 40 0.10 6.19 -3.11
C ALA A 40 0.41 7.65 -2.73
N GLY A 41 1.25 7.89 -1.72
CA GLY A 41 1.67 9.23 -1.29
C GLY A 41 0.86 9.82 -0.14
N VAL A 42 0.02 9.01 0.53
CA VAL A 42 -0.75 9.44 1.71
C VAL A 42 -0.30 8.68 2.96
N ASP A 43 -0.13 9.39 4.07
CA ASP A 43 0.25 8.79 5.36
C ASP A 43 -0.80 9.19 6.41
N PRO A 44 -2.00 8.59 6.39
CA PRO A 44 -3.07 8.99 7.29
C PRO A 44 -2.73 8.55 8.71
N LEU A 45 -3.08 9.41 9.68
CA LEU A 45 -2.96 9.09 11.09
C LEU A 45 -4.18 8.26 11.53
N GLY A 46 -4.05 6.94 11.43
CA GLY A 46 -5.08 5.97 11.80
C GLY A 46 -4.69 5.11 13.00
N LEU A 47 -5.66 4.74 13.85
CA LEU A 47 -5.42 3.90 15.04
C LEU A 47 -4.90 2.51 14.69
N PHE A 48 -5.43 1.92 13.62
CA PHE A 48 -5.07 0.57 13.16
C PHE A 48 -4.22 0.57 11.90
N ARG A 49 -3.74 1.74 11.47
CA ARG A 49 -2.82 1.82 10.34
C ARG A 49 -1.47 1.25 10.75
N LEU A 50 -1.02 0.22 10.01
CA LEU A 50 0.20 -0.55 10.33
C LEU A 50 0.09 -1.38 11.62
N SER A 51 -1.14 -1.79 11.97
CA SER A 51 -1.41 -2.55 13.19
C SER A 51 -1.96 -3.93 12.86
N SER A 52 -1.61 -4.92 13.69
CA SER A 52 -2.36 -6.16 13.80
C SER A 52 -3.53 -5.95 14.76
N ALA A 53 -4.70 -6.43 14.35
CA ALA A 53 -5.93 -6.37 15.13
C ALA A 53 -6.76 -7.62 14.82
N PRO A 54 -6.68 -8.67 15.66
CA PRO A 54 -7.51 -9.85 15.48
C PRO A 54 -8.98 -9.48 15.53
N ILE A 55 -9.81 -10.05 14.65
CA ILE A 55 -11.20 -9.59 14.48
C ILE A 55 -12.05 -9.75 15.74
N ALA A 56 -11.83 -10.79 16.54
CA ALA A 56 -12.55 -11.01 17.78
C ALA A 56 -12.28 -9.88 18.78
N ASP A 57 -11.01 -9.54 18.98
CA ASP A 57 -10.60 -8.46 19.88
C ASP A 57 -10.98 -7.09 19.34
N LEU A 58 -10.87 -6.85 18.03
CA LEU A 58 -11.34 -5.63 17.39
C LEU A 58 -12.84 -5.43 17.57
N THR A 59 -13.61 -6.51 17.39
CA THR A 59 -15.07 -6.47 17.61
C THR A 59 -15.38 -6.15 19.07
N HIS A 60 -14.70 -6.81 20.01
CA HIS A 60 -14.88 -6.54 21.43
C HIS A 60 -14.49 -5.10 21.81
N ALA A 61 -13.40 -4.59 21.24
CA ALA A 61 -12.96 -3.22 21.44
C ALA A 61 -13.99 -2.22 20.91
N VAL A 62 -14.54 -2.43 19.71
CA VAL A 62 -15.61 -1.57 19.16
C VAL A 62 -16.88 -1.62 20.02
N GLU A 63 -17.33 -2.82 20.42
CA GLU A 63 -18.51 -3.01 21.28
C GLU A 63 -18.37 -2.30 22.64
N THR A 64 -17.14 -2.20 23.15
CA THR A 64 -16.81 -1.49 24.40
C THR A 64 -16.32 -0.07 24.18
N ARG A 65 -16.43 0.47 22.96
CA ARG A 65 -15.91 1.80 22.57
C ARG A 65 -14.45 2.04 22.99
N PHE A 66 -13.63 1.00 22.90
CA PHE A 66 -12.21 0.97 23.23
C PHE A 66 -11.91 1.41 24.67
N ALA A 67 -12.84 1.15 25.61
CA ALA A 67 -12.73 1.59 27.00
C ALA A 67 -11.43 1.13 27.66
N HIS A 68 -10.92 -0.05 27.33
CA HIS A 68 -9.72 -0.62 27.94
C HIS A 68 -8.43 -0.27 27.18
N TYR A 69 -8.50 0.27 25.96
CA TYR A 69 -7.33 0.44 25.11
C TYR A 69 -6.56 1.68 25.54
N GLY A 70 -5.30 1.49 25.94
CA GLY A 70 -4.47 2.53 26.51
C GLY A 70 -4.70 2.80 28.00
N ALA A 71 -5.50 1.97 28.68
CA ALA A 71 -5.68 2.09 30.13
C ALA A 71 -4.37 1.81 30.90
N PRO A 72 -4.24 2.26 32.17
CA PRO A 72 -3.06 1.96 32.97
C PRO A 72 -2.76 0.45 33.00
N GLY A 73 -1.56 0.07 32.58
CA GLY A 73 -1.11 -1.32 32.53
C GLY A 73 -1.51 -2.10 31.26
N ASP A 74 -2.26 -1.52 30.32
CA ASP A 74 -2.64 -2.18 29.06
C ASP A 74 -1.48 -2.24 28.06
N ILE A 75 -0.86 -1.09 27.77
CA ILE A 75 0.18 -0.98 26.74
C ILE A 75 1.52 -1.46 27.29
N GLU A 76 2.19 -2.30 26.51
CA GLU A 76 3.57 -2.68 26.71
C GLU A 76 4.40 -2.42 25.45
N VAL A 77 5.66 -2.05 25.64
CA VAL A 77 6.62 -1.87 24.54
C VAL A 77 7.64 -3.00 24.61
N ARG A 78 7.81 -3.75 23.52
CA ARG A 78 8.71 -4.91 23.43
C ARG A 78 9.68 -4.76 22.26
N VAL A 79 10.87 -5.34 22.39
CA VAL A 79 11.83 -5.46 21.29
C VAL A 79 11.45 -6.70 20.48
N GLY A 80 11.18 -6.53 19.19
CA GLY A 80 10.92 -7.62 18.25
C GLY A 80 12.12 -7.92 17.37
N ALA A 81 11.86 -8.65 16.28
CA ALA A 81 12.89 -9.00 15.29
C ALA A 81 13.57 -7.75 14.71
N GLY A 82 14.88 -7.85 14.44
CA GLY A 82 15.67 -6.74 13.90
C GLY A 82 15.84 -5.55 14.85
N GLY A 83 15.48 -5.71 16.14
CA GLY A 83 15.58 -4.65 17.15
C GLY A 83 14.44 -3.63 17.10
N TYR A 84 13.44 -3.79 16.25
CA TYR A 84 12.31 -2.87 16.19
C TYR A 84 11.47 -2.91 17.47
N LEU A 85 11.02 -1.74 17.93
CA LEU A 85 10.13 -1.62 19.07
C LEU A 85 8.67 -1.72 18.63
N PHE A 86 7.92 -2.59 19.30
CA PHE A 86 6.50 -2.84 19.10
C PHE A 86 5.70 -2.47 20.33
N CYS A 87 4.57 -1.83 20.13
CA CYS A 87 3.53 -1.70 21.15
C CYS A 87 2.59 -2.89 21.06
N HIS A 88 2.17 -3.38 22.22
CA HIS A 88 1.15 -4.42 22.34
C HIS A 88 0.10 -4.01 23.38
N SER A 89 -1.18 -4.20 23.07
CA SER A 89 -2.28 -4.08 24.02
C SER A 89 -2.56 -5.42 24.66
N ARG A 90 -2.54 -5.47 25.99
CA ARG A 90 -2.89 -6.66 26.76
C ARG A 90 -4.39 -6.91 26.76
N ALA A 91 -5.20 -5.87 26.70
CA ALA A 91 -6.66 -5.97 26.73
C ALA A 91 -7.26 -6.48 25.41
N TYR A 92 -6.64 -6.16 24.27
CA TYR A 92 -7.20 -6.45 22.94
C TYR A 92 -6.22 -7.10 21.95
N ALA A 93 -5.06 -7.57 22.42
CA ALA A 93 -4.04 -8.24 21.59
C ALA A 93 -3.60 -7.44 20.33
N PHE A 94 -3.83 -6.13 20.30
CA PHE A 94 -3.41 -5.27 19.19
C PHE A 94 -1.90 -5.09 19.24
N ALA A 95 -1.26 -5.07 18.08
CA ALA A 95 0.18 -4.85 17.99
C ALA A 95 0.52 -3.88 16.85
N TYR A 96 1.48 -2.98 17.05
CA TYR A 96 1.96 -2.11 15.99
C TYR A 96 3.43 -1.72 16.17
N HIS A 97 4.08 -1.42 15.05
CA HIS A 97 5.44 -0.88 15.05
C HIS A 97 5.45 0.58 15.49
N THR A 98 6.36 0.94 16.39
CA THR A 98 6.55 2.33 16.82
C THR A 98 7.38 3.15 15.82
N GLY A 99 8.17 2.47 14.98
CA GLY A 99 9.17 3.08 14.10
C GLY A 99 10.54 3.27 14.75
N ASP A 100 10.67 2.99 16.05
CA ASP A 100 11.92 3.05 16.79
C ASP A 100 12.63 1.68 16.85
N THR A 101 13.93 1.71 17.11
CA THR A 101 14.80 0.53 17.17
C THR A 101 15.67 0.56 18.42
N ALA A 102 15.89 -0.60 19.03
CA ALA A 102 16.90 -0.85 20.03
C ALA A 102 18.27 -1.08 19.35
N PRO A 103 19.39 -0.75 20.02
CA PRO A 103 19.47 -0.12 21.34
C PRO A 103 19.32 1.42 21.31
N ARG A 104 19.10 2.02 20.13
CA ARG A 104 18.99 3.48 19.96
C ARG A 104 17.91 4.10 20.86
N VAL A 105 16.82 3.38 21.07
CA VAL A 105 15.70 3.76 21.94
C VAL A 105 15.39 2.60 22.89
N ARG A 106 15.19 2.89 24.18
CA ARG A 106 14.77 1.87 25.15
C ARG A 106 13.24 1.79 25.21
N PRO A 107 12.65 0.60 25.38
CA PRO A 107 11.19 0.43 25.45
C PRO A 107 10.49 1.35 26.46
N ALA A 108 11.06 1.50 27.65
CA ALA A 108 10.49 2.31 28.72
C ALA A 108 10.45 3.80 28.38
N ASP A 109 11.37 4.30 27.55
CA ASP A 109 11.48 5.72 27.23
C ASP A 109 10.35 6.23 26.33
N ILE A 110 9.62 5.32 25.67
CA ILE A 110 8.54 5.68 24.74
C ILE A 110 7.15 5.29 25.22
N LEU A 111 7.02 4.54 26.32
CA LEU A 111 5.72 4.02 26.78
C LEU A 111 4.67 5.13 26.95
N ASP A 112 5.01 6.20 27.65
CA ASP A 112 4.10 7.33 27.88
C ASP A 112 3.69 8.03 26.57
N ARG A 113 4.61 8.10 25.60
CA ARG A 113 4.34 8.66 24.27
C ARG A 113 3.33 7.80 23.52
N GLU A 114 3.48 6.48 23.58
CA GLU A 114 2.59 5.53 22.88
C GLU A 114 1.20 5.45 23.54
N ILE A 115 1.12 5.54 24.88
CA ILE A 115 -0.17 5.65 25.59
C ILE A 115 -0.94 6.89 25.15
N ARG A 116 -0.29 8.07 25.13
CA ARG A 116 -0.92 9.32 24.66
C ARG A 116 -1.35 9.24 23.19
N ARG A 117 -0.52 8.60 22.35
CA ARG A 117 -0.84 8.37 20.95
C ARG A 117 -2.10 7.51 20.79
N VAL A 118 -2.21 6.40 21.53
CA VAL A 118 -3.39 5.53 21.51
C VAL A 118 -4.64 6.29 21.97
N ALA A 119 -4.55 7.06 23.05
CA ALA A 119 -5.67 7.86 23.55
C ALA A 119 -6.19 8.84 22.48
N TYR A 120 -5.28 9.61 21.86
CA TYR A 120 -5.63 10.55 20.79
C TYR A 120 -6.23 9.85 19.56
N LEU A 121 -5.59 8.78 19.07
CA LEU A 121 -6.06 8.06 17.87
C LEU A 121 -7.39 7.34 18.11
N LYS A 122 -7.66 6.90 19.35
CA LYS A 122 -8.95 6.34 19.76
C LYS A 122 -10.06 7.38 19.67
N GLU A 123 -9.87 8.55 20.28
CA GLU A 123 -10.85 9.65 20.24
C GLU A 123 -11.15 10.07 18.81
N ARG A 124 -10.10 10.23 18.00
CA ARG A 124 -10.24 10.53 16.58
C ARG A 124 -11.00 9.44 15.82
N LEU A 125 -10.67 8.16 16.01
CA LEU A 125 -11.37 7.07 15.33
C LEU A 125 -12.86 7.09 15.68
N LEU A 126 -13.22 7.29 16.96
CA LEU A 126 -14.62 7.35 17.38
C LEU A 126 -15.37 8.52 16.72
N ALA A 127 -14.72 9.68 16.56
CA ALA A 127 -15.27 10.81 15.82
C ALA A 127 -15.45 10.48 14.31
N ASP A 128 -14.39 10.01 13.65
CA ASP A 128 -14.41 9.60 12.23
C ASP A 128 -15.52 8.54 11.96
N LEU A 129 -15.73 7.60 12.91
CA LEU A 129 -16.78 6.59 12.83
C LEU A 129 -18.19 7.17 12.97
N ALA A 130 -18.37 8.14 13.87
CA ALA A 130 -19.65 8.82 14.08
C ALA A 130 -20.07 9.64 12.86
N GLU A 131 -19.10 10.26 12.18
CA GLU A 131 -19.31 10.99 10.92
C GLU A 131 -19.59 10.03 9.75
N GLY A 132 -18.85 8.92 9.67
CA GLY A 132 -19.05 7.89 8.64
C GLY A 132 -18.55 8.29 7.25
N ASP A 133 -17.65 9.26 7.16
CA ASP A 133 -17.14 9.83 5.92
C ASP A 133 -16.15 8.94 5.17
N LYS A 134 -15.42 8.07 5.89
CA LYS A 134 -14.46 7.13 5.28
C LYS A 134 -15.05 5.76 5.03
N ILE A 135 -14.51 5.05 4.04
CA ILE A 135 -14.71 3.61 3.89
C ILE A 135 -13.70 2.89 4.79
N LEU A 136 -14.19 2.06 5.71
CA LEU A 136 -13.34 1.25 6.56
C LEU A 136 -12.82 0.03 5.77
N VAL A 137 -11.57 -0.38 5.98
CA VAL A 137 -10.96 -1.51 5.27
C VAL A 137 -10.50 -2.58 6.25
N ARG A 138 -11.04 -3.79 6.09
CA ARG A 138 -10.55 -5.01 6.76
C ARG A 138 -9.97 -5.94 5.69
N LYS A 139 -8.65 -6.11 5.69
CA LYS A 139 -8.01 -7.19 4.95
C LYS A 139 -8.27 -8.49 5.74
N GLY A 140 -9.11 -9.37 5.19
CA GLY A 140 -9.52 -10.60 5.88
C GLY A 140 -8.46 -11.68 5.70
N PRO A 141 -7.80 -12.16 6.77
CA PRO A 141 -6.89 -13.30 6.66
C PRO A 141 -7.67 -14.57 6.25
N PRO A 142 -6.98 -15.57 5.68
CA PRO A 142 -7.57 -16.90 5.48
C PRO A 142 -8.17 -17.42 6.80
N GLY A 143 -9.46 -17.80 6.78
CA GLY A 143 -10.19 -18.28 7.95
C GLY A 143 -11.07 -17.24 8.67
N GLU A 144 -10.93 -15.94 8.36
CA GLU A 144 -11.89 -14.95 8.85
C GLU A 144 -13.26 -15.15 8.18
N THR A 145 -14.31 -15.38 8.96
CA THR A 145 -15.66 -15.66 8.44
C THR A 145 -16.44 -14.38 8.15
N GLU A 146 -17.37 -14.44 7.20
CA GLU A 146 -18.27 -13.31 6.94
C GLU A 146 -19.12 -12.96 8.18
N ALA A 147 -19.52 -13.96 8.97
CA ALA A 147 -20.27 -13.74 10.21
C ALA A 147 -19.48 -12.89 11.22
N ALA A 148 -18.17 -13.13 11.37
CA ALA A 148 -17.32 -12.30 12.22
C ALA A 148 -17.23 -10.85 11.71
N VAL A 149 -17.09 -10.67 10.39
CA VAL A 149 -17.06 -9.34 9.76
C VAL A 149 -18.39 -8.61 9.92
N ARG A 150 -19.52 -9.31 9.82
CA ARG A 150 -20.85 -8.73 10.05
C ARG A 150 -21.04 -8.31 11.51
N ARG A 151 -20.54 -9.08 12.47
CA ARG A 151 -20.57 -8.69 13.89
C ARG A 151 -19.75 -7.43 14.12
N LEU A 152 -18.54 -7.36 13.57
CA LEU A 152 -17.72 -6.15 13.60
C LEU A 152 -18.47 -4.96 13.00
N LEU A 153 -19.06 -5.12 11.82
CA LEU A 153 -19.84 -4.06 11.16
C LEU A 153 -21.03 -3.59 12.01
N ALA A 154 -21.75 -4.51 12.66
CA ALA A 154 -22.85 -4.15 13.56
C ALA A 154 -22.36 -3.28 14.71
N GLY A 155 -21.23 -3.63 15.35
CA GLY A 155 -20.61 -2.82 16.38
C GLY A 155 -20.19 -1.44 15.89
N LEU A 156 -19.58 -1.35 14.71
CA LEU A 156 -19.17 -0.07 14.11
C LEU A 156 -20.39 0.79 13.76
N ARG A 157 -21.46 0.18 13.24
CA ARG A 157 -22.72 0.88 12.89
C ARG A 157 -23.53 1.35 14.11
N ALA A 158 -23.29 0.78 15.28
CA ALA A 158 -23.81 1.30 16.54
C ALA A 158 -23.14 2.61 16.98
N ILE A 159 -22.02 3.01 16.34
CA ILE A 159 -21.33 4.29 16.57
C ILE A 159 -21.72 5.31 15.50
N GLY A 160 -21.76 4.93 14.22
CA GLY A 160 -22.16 5.83 13.13
C GLY A 160 -22.38 5.13 11.79
N PRO A 161 -22.75 5.88 10.73
CA PRO A 161 -23.25 5.32 9.47
C PRO A 161 -22.14 4.80 8.54
N VAL A 162 -21.28 3.93 9.06
CA VAL A 162 -20.07 3.49 8.36
C VAL A 162 -20.36 2.52 7.21
N THR A 163 -19.42 2.51 6.27
CA THR A 163 -19.31 1.48 5.23
C THR A 163 -18.02 0.68 5.45
N LEU A 164 -18.10 -0.65 5.43
CA LEU A 164 -16.97 -1.55 5.59
C LEU A 164 -16.67 -2.28 4.28
N LEU A 165 -15.43 -2.20 3.81
CA LEU A 165 -14.87 -2.99 2.75
C LEU A 165 -14.05 -4.13 3.34
N ARG A 166 -14.55 -5.36 3.21
CA ARG A 166 -13.77 -6.59 3.42
C ARG A 166 -12.99 -6.91 2.15
N VAL A 167 -11.68 -7.06 2.25
CA VAL A 167 -10.85 -7.47 1.11
C VAL A 167 -10.35 -8.89 1.36
N CYS A 168 -10.56 -9.78 0.39
CA CYS A 168 -10.07 -11.15 0.40
C CYS A 168 -9.01 -11.35 -0.69
N ALA A 169 -8.09 -12.30 -0.50
CA ALA A 169 -7.27 -12.78 -1.59
C ALA A 169 -8.11 -13.68 -2.50
N ALA A 170 -7.82 -13.69 -3.80
CA ALA A 170 -8.46 -14.61 -4.74
C ALA A 170 -8.04 -16.04 -4.41
N GLU A 171 -8.99 -16.91 -4.07
CA GLU A 171 -8.73 -18.35 -3.89
C GLU A 171 -8.44 -19.04 -5.23
N THR A 172 -8.96 -18.48 -6.32
CA THR A 172 -8.69 -18.91 -7.69
C THR A 172 -8.82 -17.71 -8.61
N VAL A 173 -7.86 -17.49 -9.51
CA VAL A 173 -7.99 -16.48 -10.56
C VAL A 173 -9.04 -16.99 -11.55
N VAL A 174 -10.28 -16.51 -11.44
CA VAL A 174 -11.33 -16.83 -12.41
C VAL A 174 -11.11 -15.96 -13.66
N PRO A 175 -10.83 -16.54 -14.83
CA PRO A 175 -10.67 -15.78 -16.06
C PRO A 175 -11.94 -14.94 -16.34
N GLY A 176 -11.79 -13.63 -16.52
CA GLY A 176 -12.90 -12.71 -16.81
C GLY A 176 -13.53 -12.03 -15.59
N GLN A 177 -13.23 -12.46 -14.36
CA GLN A 177 -13.47 -11.60 -13.18
C GLN A 177 -12.33 -10.57 -13.12
N GLY A 178 -12.60 -9.35 -13.59
CA GLY A 178 -11.61 -8.28 -13.60
C GLY A 178 -10.98 -8.10 -12.22
N HIS A 179 -9.65 -8.02 -12.18
CA HIS A 179 -8.90 -7.75 -10.95
C HIS A 179 -9.49 -6.55 -10.20
N GLY A 180 -9.51 -6.68 -8.87
CA GLY A 180 -10.05 -5.65 -7.99
C GLY A 180 -11.57 -5.55 -8.00
N ALA A 181 -12.31 -6.60 -8.38
CA ALA A 181 -13.77 -6.63 -8.31
C ALA A 181 -14.28 -6.29 -6.90
N VAL A 182 -15.31 -5.45 -6.83
CA VAL A 182 -15.99 -5.10 -5.57
C VAL A 182 -17.50 -5.23 -5.78
N SER A 183 -18.21 -5.76 -4.79
CA SER A 183 -19.67 -5.82 -4.78
C SER A 183 -20.25 -5.55 -3.39
N TRP A 184 -21.50 -5.10 -3.35
CA TRP A 184 -22.26 -5.03 -2.11
C TRP A 184 -22.59 -6.44 -1.60
N ARG A 185 -22.45 -6.63 -0.29
CA ARG A 185 -22.92 -7.80 0.45
C ARG A 185 -24.09 -7.45 1.38
N GLY A 186 -24.74 -6.30 1.15
CA GLY A 186 -25.84 -5.77 1.95
C GLY A 186 -25.39 -4.84 3.08
N GLU A 187 -26.31 -3.98 3.54
CA GLU A 187 -26.25 -3.22 4.80
C GLU A 187 -24.90 -2.53 5.14
N GLY A 188 -24.26 -1.87 4.17
CA GLY A 188 -23.01 -1.16 4.40
C GLY A 188 -21.75 -2.04 4.34
N LEU A 189 -21.87 -3.32 3.96
CA LEU A 189 -20.74 -4.20 3.69
C LEU A 189 -20.46 -4.31 2.20
N MET A 190 -19.23 -4.02 1.80
CA MET A 190 -18.67 -4.33 0.49
C MET A 190 -17.65 -5.47 0.61
N GLN A 191 -17.52 -6.28 -0.43
CA GLN A 191 -16.46 -7.27 -0.56
C GLN A 191 -15.63 -6.98 -1.80
N GLY A 192 -14.32 -6.79 -1.61
CA GLY A 192 -13.32 -6.66 -2.65
C GLY A 192 -12.41 -7.88 -2.74
N VAL A 193 -11.75 -8.06 -3.88
CA VAL A 193 -10.79 -9.15 -4.09
C VAL A 193 -9.47 -8.62 -4.63
N LEU A 194 -8.36 -9.01 -4.00
CA LEU A 194 -7.00 -8.82 -4.52
C LEU A 194 -6.46 -10.14 -5.11
N PRO A 195 -5.60 -10.09 -6.14
CA PRO A 195 -5.01 -11.30 -6.72
C PRO A 195 -4.20 -12.09 -5.69
N HIS A 196 -3.41 -11.38 -4.90
CA HIS A 196 -2.63 -11.92 -3.79
C HIS A 196 -2.48 -10.84 -2.72
N PHE A 197 -2.25 -11.26 -1.49
CA PHE A 197 -1.76 -10.38 -0.44
C PHE A 197 -0.24 -10.42 -0.40
N ALA A 198 0.36 -9.34 0.09
CA ALA A 198 1.76 -9.39 0.49
C ALA A 198 1.96 -10.46 1.57
N PRO A 199 3.06 -11.23 1.54
CA PRO A 199 3.42 -12.11 2.65
C PRO A 199 3.47 -11.32 3.97
N TYR A 200 3.01 -11.90 5.08
CA TYR A 200 2.95 -11.19 6.37
C TYR A 200 4.32 -10.66 6.82
N ALA A 201 5.39 -11.42 6.57
CA ALA A 201 6.75 -11.02 6.89
C ALA A 201 7.30 -9.91 5.97
N ALA A 202 6.64 -9.64 4.83
CA ALA A 202 7.08 -8.73 3.78
C ALA A 202 5.93 -7.83 3.32
N ALA A 203 5.22 -7.19 4.26
CA ALA A 203 4.11 -6.29 3.94
C ALA A 203 4.49 -5.11 3.02
N THR A 204 5.79 -4.84 2.83
CA THR A 204 6.32 -3.90 1.83
C THR A 204 6.12 -4.36 0.39
N ASP A 205 5.75 -5.61 0.16
CA ASP A 205 5.44 -6.15 -1.17
C ASP A 205 3.96 -5.96 -1.53
N ALA A 206 3.31 -4.96 -0.91
CA ALA A 206 1.91 -4.61 -1.17
C ALA A 206 1.66 -4.28 -2.65
N ASP A 207 0.64 -4.89 -3.22
CA ASP A 207 0.20 -4.64 -4.59
C ASP A 207 -0.56 -3.30 -4.69
N LEU A 208 0.17 -2.20 -4.88
CA LEU A 208 -0.43 -0.87 -5.00
C LEU A 208 -1.44 -0.79 -6.15
N GLU A 209 -1.16 -1.41 -7.30
CA GLU A 209 -2.06 -1.40 -8.46
C GLU A 209 -3.39 -2.09 -8.10
N GLY A 210 -3.33 -3.27 -7.49
CA GLY A 210 -4.50 -3.99 -7.00
C GLY A 210 -5.29 -3.20 -5.95
N TRP A 211 -4.60 -2.60 -4.98
CA TRP A 211 -5.24 -1.76 -3.95
C TRP A 211 -5.95 -0.55 -4.54
N LEU A 212 -5.34 0.14 -5.51
CA LEU A 212 -5.98 1.26 -6.21
C LEU A 212 -7.21 0.80 -7.01
N ALA A 213 -7.15 -0.36 -7.65
CA ALA A 213 -8.29 -0.92 -8.37
C ALA A 213 -9.46 -1.25 -7.43
N VAL A 214 -9.20 -1.95 -6.32
CA VAL A 214 -10.22 -2.29 -5.31
C VAL A 214 -10.81 -1.02 -4.70
N CYS A 215 -9.97 -0.10 -4.22
CA CYS A 215 -10.43 1.15 -3.62
C CYS A 215 -11.20 2.03 -4.62
N GLY A 216 -10.76 2.11 -5.87
CA GLY A 216 -11.46 2.86 -6.91
C GLY A 216 -12.87 2.33 -7.17
N ARG A 217 -13.05 1.00 -7.21
CA ARG A 217 -14.38 0.38 -7.35
C ARG A 217 -15.24 0.53 -6.10
N ALA A 218 -14.66 0.35 -4.92
CA ALA A 218 -15.37 0.58 -3.65
C ALA A 218 -15.85 2.03 -3.52
N TYR A 219 -15.00 2.99 -3.89
CA TYR A 219 -15.34 4.40 -3.94
C TYR A 219 -16.50 4.65 -4.91
N ALA A 220 -16.41 4.13 -6.14
CA ALA A 220 -17.49 4.24 -7.11
C ALA A 220 -18.81 3.67 -6.58
N LEU A 221 -18.80 2.48 -5.98
CA LEU A 221 -19.99 1.86 -5.41
C LEU A 221 -20.61 2.67 -4.28
N ARG A 222 -19.80 3.20 -3.35
CA ARG A 222 -20.29 4.03 -2.25
C ARG A 222 -20.88 5.36 -2.72
N HIS A 223 -20.29 5.95 -3.75
CA HIS A 223 -20.71 7.23 -4.31
C HIS A 223 -21.68 7.09 -5.50
N SER A 224 -22.20 5.89 -5.76
CA SER A 224 -23.13 5.60 -6.86
C SER A 224 -22.63 6.05 -8.23
N LEU A 225 -21.33 5.93 -8.48
CA LEU A 225 -20.70 6.22 -9.77
C LEU A 225 -20.81 5.00 -10.70
N VAL A 226 -20.94 5.26 -12.00
CA VAL A 226 -21.04 4.21 -13.05
C VAL A 226 -19.74 3.41 -13.18
N ALA A 227 -18.60 4.05 -12.93
CA ALA A 227 -17.28 3.45 -13.03
C ALA A 227 -16.34 4.06 -11.98
N PRO A 228 -15.22 3.39 -11.65
CA PRO A 228 -14.13 3.99 -10.88
C PRO A 228 -13.70 5.33 -11.48
N PRO A 229 -13.51 6.38 -10.66
CA PRO A 229 -12.96 7.63 -11.15
C PRO A 229 -11.56 7.37 -11.73
N PRO A 230 -11.25 7.89 -12.92
CA PRO A 230 -9.89 7.83 -13.44
C PRO A 230 -8.97 8.61 -12.49
N LEU A 231 -7.82 8.02 -12.16
CA LEU A 231 -6.81 8.72 -11.38
C LEU A 231 -6.16 9.80 -12.24
N ALA A 232 -5.79 10.91 -11.61
CA ALA A 232 -5.04 11.98 -12.24
C ALA A 232 -3.78 11.39 -12.90
N PRO A 233 -3.50 11.73 -14.18
CA PRO A 233 -2.31 11.23 -14.83
C PRO A 233 -1.06 11.84 -14.19
N ALA A 234 0.04 11.12 -14.29
CA ALA A 234 1.35 11.68 -13.96
C ALA A 234 1.63 12.94 -14.79
N GLY A 235 2.42 13.86 -14.23
CA GLY A 235 2.92 15.03 -14.98
C GLY A 235 3.79 14.63 -16.20
N PRO A 236 4.17 15.59 -17.05
CA PRO A 236 5.08 15.30 -18.16
C PRO A 236 6.38 14.67 -17.64
N PRO A 237 7.00 13.76 -18.42
CA PRO A 237 8.22 13.09 -17.98
C PRO A 237 9.37 14.09 -17.81
N LEU A 238 10.06 14.00 -16.67
CA LEU A 238 11.31 14.71 -16.40
C LEU A 238 12.49 14.11 -17.18
N PHE A 239 12.36 12.83 -17.55
CA PHE A 239 13.32 12.08 -18.33
C PHE A 239 12.57 11.09 -19.22
N ALA A 240 13.02 10.93 -20.46
CA ALA A 240 12.51 9.92 -21.39
C ALA A 240 13.65 9.41 -22.30
N ALA A 241 13.75 8.09 -22.45
CA ALA A 241 14.72 7.43 -23.30
C ALA A 241 14.05 6.23 -24.01
N PRO A 242 13.62 6.38 -25.27
CA PRO A 242 12.87 5.34 -25.99
C PRO A 242 13.76 4.20 -26.50
N GLU A 243 15.08 4.39 -26.52
CA GLU A 243 16.03 3.44 -27.10
C GLU A 243 15.98 2.06 -26.43
N THR A 244 16.26 1.02 -27.21
CA THR A 244 16.47 -0.32 -26.68
C THR A 244 17.95 -0.53 -26.37
N LEU A 245 18.26 -0.92 -25.14
CA LEU A 245 19.63 -1.12 -24.66
C LEU A 245 19.77 -2.48 -24.02
N ARG A 246 20.87 -3.16 -24.34
CA ARG A 246 21.29 -4.41 -23.70
C ARG A 246 22.27 -4.11 -22.58
N HIS A 247 21.99 -4.62 -21.39
CA HIS A 247 22.84 -4.53 -20.21
C HIS A 247 23.38 -5.91 -19.91
N VAL A 248 24.68 -6.03 -19.61
CA VAL A 248 25.35 -7.30 -19.31
C VAL A 248 26.19 -7.12 -18.05
N LEU A 249 26.07 -8.05 -17.10
CA LEU A 249 26.94 -8.10 -15.93
C LEU A 249 28.35 -8.55 -16.36
N PRO A 250 29.39 -7.71 -16.18
CA PRO A 250 30.75 -8.07 -16.58
C PRO A 250 31.43 -9.05 -15.62
N ALA A 251 30.91 -9.16 -14.40
CA ALA A 251 31.35 -10.07 -13.35
C ALA A 251 30.13 -10.50 -12.53
N ALA A 252 30.27 -11.58 -11.75
CA ALA A 252 29.23 -12.02 -10.84
C ALA A 252 28.92 -10.92 -9.81
N ALA A 253 27.63 -10.66 -9.58
CA ALA A 253 27.15 -9.68 -8.62
C ALA A 253 26.13 -10.36 -7.69
N PRO A 254 26.44 -10.52 -6.39
CA PRO A 254 25.45 -11.01 -5.43
C PRO A 254 24.39 -9.94 -5.15
N ASP A 255 23.30 -10.33 -4.50
CA ASP A 255 22.31 -9.36 -4.00
C ASP A 255 22.95 -8.31 -3.08
N PRO A 256 22.56 -7.03 -3.20
CA PRO A 256 21.40 -6.51 -3.93
C PRO A 256 21.63 -6.28 -5.44
N GLY A 257 22.83 -6.54 -5.97
CA GLY A 257 23.20 -6.37 -7.38
C GLY A 257 24.22 -5.25 -7.63
N THR A 258 24.56 -5.05 -8.90
CA THR A 258 25.40 -3.93 -9.40
C THR A 258 24.57 -3.00 -10.28
N LEU A 259 24.86 -1.70 -10.19
CA LEU A 259 24.21 -0.67 -10.99
C LEU A 259 24.73 -0.69 -12.44
N ALA A 260 23.81 -0.78 -13.39
CA ALA A 260 24.06 -0.65 -14.83
C ALA A 260 23.22 0.50 -15.41
N GLY A 261 23.69 1.08 -16.52
CA GLY A 261 22.94 2.10 -17.26
C GLY A 261 22.59 3.34 -16.43
N ALA A 262 23.48 3.76 -15.53
CA ALA A 262 23.25 4.90 -14.64
C ALA A 262 23.00 6.19 -15.43
N ARG A 263 21.97 6.96 -15.05
CA ARG A 263 21.64 8.24 -15.69
C ARG A 263 21.25 9.29 -14.65
N PRO A 264 21.77 10.52 -14.73
CA PRO A 264 21.29 11.61 -13.89
C PRO A 264 19.91 12.08 -14.37
N VAL A 265 19.07 12.46 -13.41
CA VAL A 265 17.76 13.06 -13.63
C VAL A 265 17.66 14.29 -12.76
N ALA A 266 17.32 15.42 -13.39
CA ALA A 266 17.14 16.71 -12.74
C ALA A 266 15.68 17.17 -12.80
N GLY A 267 15.37 18.27 -12.09
CA GLY A 267 14.02 18.85 -12.08
C GLY A 267 13.03 18.10 -11.18
N LEU A 268 13.50 17.21 -10.31
CA LEU A 268 12.67 16.52 -9.34
C LEU A 268 12.09 17.52 -8.33
N ARG A 269 10.80 17.39 -8.02
CA ARG A 269 10.18 18.25 -6.99
C ARG A 269 10.47 17.71 -5.60
N PRO A 270 10.94 18.53 -4.64
CA PRO A 270 11.17 18.06 -3.27
C PRO A 270 9.90 17.56 -2.56
N ASN A 271 10.04 16.55 -1.70
CA ASN A 271 8.96 15.91 -0.92
C ASN A 271 7.82 15.29 -1.75
N ARG A 272 8.05 15.05 -3.04
CA ARG A 272 7.07 14.43 -3.96
C ARG A 272 7.52 13.03 -4.35
N LEU A 273 6.54 12.19 -4.69
CA LEU A 273 6.82 10.88 -5.27
C LEU A 273 7.26 11.03 -6.71
N HIS A 274 8.31 10.32 -7.07
CA HIS A 274 8.78 10.19 -8.44
C HIS A 274 8.95 8.72 -8.76
N THR A 275 8.54 8.33 -9.95
CA THR A 275 8.63 6.97 -10.44
C THR A 275 9.55 6.91 -11.63
N VAL A 276 10.56 6.04 -11.58
CA VAL A 276 11.30 5.59 -12.76
C VAL A 276 10.65 4.30 -13.26
N ALA A 277 10.37 4.24 -14.56
CA ALA A 277 9.76 3.09 -15.21
C ALA A 277 10.45 2.78 -16.53
N ALA A 278 10.44 1.51 -16.93
CA ALA A 278 10.92 1.04 -18.23
C ALA A 278 10.24 -0.29 -18.56
N GLU A 279 10.29 -0.67 -19.83
CA GLU A 279 10.04 -2.05 -20.21
C GLU A 279 11.36 -2.82 -20.13
N ILE A 280 11.34 -4.02 -19.57
CA ILE A 280 12.48 -4.93 -19.48
C ILE A 280 12.13 -6.27 -20.11
N ARG A 281 13.08 -6.89 -20.81
CA ARG A 281 12.99 -8.25 -21.30
C ARG A 281 14.13 -9.06 -20.71
N LEU A 282 13.75 -10.10 -19.97
CA LEU A 282 14.67 -11.15 -19.53
C LEU A 282 14.79 -12.18 -20.66
N PRO A 283 16.00 -12.55 -21.12
CA PRO A 283 16.13 -13.59 -22.13
C PRO A 283 15.66 -14.96 -21.59
N GLU A 284 15.35 -15.89 -22.49
CA GLU A 284 14.86 -17.24 -22.13
C GLU A 284 15.83 -18.00 -21.21
N ASP A 285 17.13 -17.75 -21.38
CA ASP A 285 18.22 -18.33 -20.59
C ASP A 285 18.66 -17.44 -19.43
N PHE A 286 17.84 -16.48 -18.99
CA PHE A 286 18.20 -15.58 -17.89
C PHE A 286 18.56 -16.35 -16.61
N THR A 287 19.82 -16.25 -16.22
CA THR A 287 20.44 -16.89 -15.04
C THR A 287 20.59 -15.95 -13.85
N GLY A 288 20.17 -14.68 -13.99
CA GLY A 288 20.23 -13.71 -12.90
C GLY A 288 19.23 -14.01 -11.79
N THR A 289 19.50 -13.47 -10.61
CA THR A 289 18.56 -13.53 -9.47
C THR A 289 17.70 -12.27 -9.37
N ARG A 290 18.15 -11.16 -9.96
CA ARG A 290 17.45 -9.88 -9.86
C ARG A 290 17.64 -8.98 -11.08
N ALA A 291 16.56 -8.32 -11.50
CA ALA A 291 16.60 -7.20 -12.43
C ALA A 291 15.54 -6.16 -12.05
N ALA A 292 15.97 -4.99 -11.57
CA ALA A 292 15.09 -3.97 -11.01
C ALA A 292 15.56 -2.56 -11.36
N LEU A 293 14.64 -1.64 -11.60
CA LEU A 293 14.99 -0.22 -11.66
C LEU A 293 15.26 0.32 -10.26
N THR A 294 16.07 1.36 -10.15
CA THR A 294 16.36 1.99 -8.85
C THR A 294 16.63 3.48 -8.99
N PHE A 295 16.37 4.20 -7.90
CA PHE A 295 16.99 5.49 -7.62
C PHE A 295 18.20 5.24 -6.70
N VAL A 296 19.39 5.63 -7.14
CA VAL A 296 20.63 5.45 -6.36
C VAL A 296 20.53 6.21 -5.04
N ASP A 297 21.00 5.58 -3.95
CA ASP A 297 21.00 6.12 -2.58
C ASP A 297 19.63 6.48 -2.00
N ALA A 298 18.55 5.95 -2.59
CA ALA A 298 17.20 6.11 -2.09
C ALA A 298 16.52 4.75 -1.87
N ALA A 299 15.91 4.61 -0.69
CA ALA A 299 15.06 3.46 -0.44
C ALA A 299 13.85 3.52 -1.40
N PRO A 300 13.48 2.38 -2.01
CA PRO A 300 12.30 2.31 -2.83
C PRO A 300 11.08 2.55 -1.94
N HIS A 301 10.22 3.43 -2.41
CA HIS A 301 8.92 3.69 -1.82
C HIS A 301 7.90 2.71 -2.36
N ALA A 302 7.85 2.44 -3.65
CA ALA A 302 7.08 1.33 -4.24
C ALA A 302 7.91 0.72 -5.37
N ARG A 303 7.73 -0.56 -5.71
CA ARG A 303 8.48 -1.16 -6.81
C ARG A 303 7.77 -2.35 -7.43
N ARG A 304 8.08 -2.59 -8.70
CA ARG A 304 7.80 -3.82 -9.43
C ARG A 304 9.07 -4.21 -10.16
N GLU A 305 9.66 -5.32 -9.75
CA GLU A 305 10.88 -5.88 -10.36
C GLU A 305 10.50 -6.82 -11.51
N ALA A 306 11.46 -7.18 -12.35
CA ALA A 306 11.22 -8.13 -13.42
C ALA A 306 10.95 -9.52 -12.83
N ASP A 307 9.93 -10.20 -13.33
CA ASP A 307 9.59 -11.56 -12.91
C ASP A 307 10.33 -12.58 -13.80
N PRO A 308 11.23 -13.41 -13.25
CA PRO A 308 11.87 -14.49 -14.00
C PRO A 308 10.91 -15.51 -14.61
N ALA A 309 9.66 -15.63 -14.12
CA ALA A 309 8.65 -16.46 -14.75
C ALA A 309 8.17 -15.89 -16.10
N GLY A 310 8.31 -14.57 -16.32
CA GLY A 310 7.95 -13.86 -17.55
C GLY A 310 9.09 -13.70 -18.55
N ARG A 311 10.08 -14.60 -18.56
CA ARG A 311 11.18 -14.62 -19.55
C ARG A 311 10.66 -14.61 -20.99
N GLY A 312 11.47 -14.09 -21.91
CA GLY A 312 11.14 -13.95 -23.34
C GLY A 312 10.17 -12.80 -23.67
N THR A 313 9.48 -12.25 -22.67
CA THR A 313 8.46 -11.20 -22.85
C THR A 313 8.91 -9.84 -22.31
N TRP A 314 8.35 -8.76 -22.86
CA TRP A 314 8.52 -7.42 -22.32
C TRP A 314 7.61 -7.23 -21.11
N GLN A 315 8.18 -6.75 -20.02
CA GLN A 315 7.49 -6.52 -18.76
C GLN A 315 7.69 -5.05 -18.35
N THR A 316 6.64 -4.40 -17.86
CA THR A 316 6.79 -3.06 -17.24
C THR A 316 7.33 -3.21 -15.83
N VAL A 317 8.47 -2.60 -15.57
CA VAL A 317 9.08 -2.51 -14.25
C VAL A 317 9.18 -1.06 -13.81
N TYR A 318 9.11 -0.83 -12.51
CA TYR A 318 9.23 0.51 -11.96
C TYR A 318 9.77 0.51 -10.54
N THR A 319 10.28 1.67 -10.13
CA THR A 319 10.52 2.01 -8.74
C THR A 319 10.08 3.44 -8.51
N ALA A 320 9.28 3.65 -7.47
CA ALA A 320 8.93 4.96 -6.96
C ALA A 320 9.78 5.30 -5.75
N THR A 321 10.11 6.57 -5.55
CA THR A 321 10.73 7.06 -4.32
C THR A 321 10.16 8.42 -3.94
N ARG A 322 10.25 8.77 -2.65
CA ARG A 322 9.92 10.11 -2.18
C ARG A 322 11.21 10.94 -2.07
N THR A 323 11.28 12.03 -2.80
CA THR A 323 12.42 12.95 -2.74
C THR A 323 12.51 13.62 -1.37
N ARG A 324 13.72 13.93 -0.92
CA ARG A 324 13.96 14.67 0.33
C ARG A 324 13.65 16.17 0.16
N LYS A 325 13.57 16.91 1.28
CA LYS A 325 13.16 18.34 1.36
C LYS A 325 13.91 19.30 0.42
N ARG A 326 15.10 18.96 -0.08
CA ARG A 326 15.91 19.77 -1.00
C ARG A 326 16.48 18.98 -2.17
N GLN A 327 15.98 17.76 -2.39
CA GLN A 327 16.51 16.89 -3.42
C GLN A 327 15.81 17.19 -4.74
N THR A 328 16.55 17.76 -5.69
CA THR A 328 16.07 18.10 -7.05
C THR A 328 16.72 17.26 -8.14
N GLU A 329 17.74 16.47 -7.78
CA GLU A 329 18.49 15.62 -8.69
C GLU A 329 18.72 14.25 -8.05
N MET A 330 18.70 13.21 -8.88
CA MET A 330 18.99 11.84 -8.50
C MET A 330 19.59 11.07 -9.68
N THR A 331 20.33 10.00 -9.38
CA THR A 331 20.73 9.03 -10.39
C THR A 331 19.74 7.89 -10.41
N ILE A 332 19.27 7.52 -11.61
CA ILE A 332 18.51 6.29 -11.85
C ILE A 332 19.40 5.24 -12.48
N GLY A 333 19.03 3.97 -12.38
CA GLY A 333 19.66 2.92 -13.16
C GLY A 333 18.99 1.57 -12.98
N LEU A 334 19.63 0.55 -13.53
CA LEU A 334 19.20 -0.83 -13.48
C LEU A 334 20.09 -1.59 -12.48
N MET A 335 19.49 -2.16 -11.45
CA MET A 335 20.14 -3.07 -10.52
C MET A 335 20.05 -4.50 -11.05
N LEU A 336 21.19 -5.12 -11.34
CA LEU A 336 21.29 -6.52 -11.79
C LEU A 336 22.06 -7.35 -10.78
N ALA A 337 21.54 -8.52 -10.42
CA ALA A 337 22.24 -9.52 -9.63
C ALA A 337 22.21 -10.88 -10.34
N GLY A 338 23.33 -11.61 -10.27
CA GLY A 338 23.51 -12.86 -11.01
C GLY A 338 24.98 -13.19 -11.29
N PRO A 339 25.24 -14.35 -11.94
CA PRO A 339 26.57 -14.70 -12.42
C PRO A 339 27.07 -13.72 -13.51
N SER A 340 28.36 -13.80 -13.81
CA SER A 340 28.94 -13.09 -14.95
C SER A 340 28.22 -13.46 -16.25
N GLY A 341 27.95 -12.48 -17.11
CA GLY A 341 27.25 -12.67 -18.37
C GLY A 341 25.73 -12.60 -18.29
N THR A 342 25.13 -12.50 -17.09
CA THR A 342 23.70 -12.20 -16.95
C THR A 342 23.37 -10.94 -17.75
N ALA A 343 22.41 -11.05 -18.67
CA ALA A 343 22.05 -9.99 -19.58
C ALA A 343 20.54 -9.74 -19.60
N VAL A 344 20.16 -8.49 -19.82
CA VAL A 344 18.76 -8.09 -20.02
C VAL A 344 18.69 -6.98 -21.06
N GLU A 345 17.50 -6.80 -21.66
CA GLU A 345 17.23 -5.65 -22.52
C GLU A 345 16.22 -4.73 -21.87
N THR A 346 16.39 -3.43 -22.05
CA THR A 346 15.49 -2.40 -21.53
C THR A 346 15.12 -1.42 -22.63
N ARG A 347 13.92 -0.84 -22.56
CA ARG A 347 13.49 0.26 -23.45
C ARG A 347 12.48 1.17 -22.76
N ASN A 348 12.16 2.29 -23.41
CA ASN A 348 11.11 3.21 -22.97
C ASN A 348 11.26 3.68 -21.51
N TRP A 349 12.49 4.03 -21.13
CA TRP A 349 12.78 4.59 -19.82
C TRP A 349 12.07 5.93 -19.64
N ARG A 350 11.43 6.13 -18.48
CA ARG A 350 10.74 7.38 -18.14
C ARG A 350 10.89 7.68 -16.66
N VAL A 351 11.00 8.96 -16.32
CA VAL A 351 10.82 9.45 -14.94
C VAL A 351 9.68 10.45 -14.90
N THR A 352 8.70 10.21 -14.04
CA THR A 352 7.52 11.07 -13.86
C THR A 352 7.27 11.34 -12.38
N GLU A 353 6.65 12.49 -12.06
CA GLU A 353 6.06 12.71 -10.74
C GLU A 353 4.82 11.81 -10.59
N GLY A 354 4.72 11.07 -9.48
CA GLY A 354 3.64 10.11 -9.24
C GLY A 354 4.09 8.84 -8.52
N CYS A 355 3.12 8.04 -8.08
CA CYS A 355 3.35 6.78 -7.33
C CYS A 355 3.49 5.54 -8.22
N LEU A 356 2.96 5.58 -9.45
CA LEU A 356 3.01 4.50 -10.44
C LEU A 356 3.29 5.10 -11.83
N PRO A 357 3.74 4.28 -12.80
CA PRO A 357 3.85 4.72 -14.18
C PRO A 357 2.50 5.24 -14.70
N GLY A 358 2.46 6.52 -15.09
CA GLY A 358 1.26 7.16 -15.65
C GLY A 358 0.21 7.62 -14.63
N VAL A 359 0.41 7.41 -13.31
CA VAL A 359 -0.53 7.83 -12.26
C VAL A 359 0.13 8.86 -11.34
N GLY A 360 -0.53 10.01 -11.17
CA GLY A 360 -0.08 11.17 -10.39
C GLY A 360 -0.53 11.21 -8.93
#